data_AF-A0A1H0LEL5-F1
#
_entry.id   AF-A0A1H0LEL5-F1
#
_cell.length_a   1.000
_cell.length_b   1.000
_cell.length_c   1.000
_cell.angle_alpha   90.00
_cell.angle_beta   90.00
_cell.angle_gamma   90.00
#
_symmetry.space_group_name_H-M   'P 1'
#
loop_
_entity.id
_entity.type
_entity.pdbx_description
1 polymer ?
#
loop_
_entity_poly.entity_id
_entity_poly.type
_entity_poly.pdbx_seq_one_letter_code
_entity_poly.pdbx_strand_id
1 'polypeptide(L)'
;MLWPAASSGGLEVANLFPLRSTDPDGLLTHAAPLGDRADRNTGAIMDAIERCSMVICAWGAHKAAPAQAAEVLRIIRMCGRGSLLHHLGPNKDGSPKHPLYIAASTRPQRFTT
;
A
#
# COMPACT_ATOMS: atom_id res chain seq x y z
N MET A 1 30.62 -26.05 6.51
CA MET A 1 30.44 -24.59 6.56
C MET A 1 29.48 -24.22 5.44
N LEU A 2 28.18 -24.09 5.75
CA LEU A 2 27.16 -23.72 4.77
C LEU A 2 26.92 -22.21 4.92
N TRP A 3 27.16 -21.47 3.84
CA TRP A 3 26.84 -20.04 3.78
C TRP A 3 25.31 -19.90 3.83
N PRO A 4 24.71 -19.16 4.78
CA PRO A 4 23.29 -18.85 4.71
C PRO A 4 23.07 -18.05 3.44
N ALA A 5 22.24 -18.58 2.52
CA ALA A 5 21.84 -17.86 1.32
C ALA A 5 21.44 -16.44 1.72
N ALA A 6 22.09 -15.43 1.14
CA ALA A 6 21.63 -14.07 1.28
C ALA A 6 20.20 -14.03 0.73
N SER A 7 19.19 -13.77 1.58
CA SER A 7 17.85 -13.53 1.08
C SER A 7 17.92 -12.23 0.30
N SER A 8 18.02 -12.32 -1.02
CA SER A 8 17.88 -11.16 -1.90
C SER A 8 16.54 -10.50 -1.59
N GLY A 9 16.56 -9.29 -1.03
CA GLY A 9 15.34 -8.56 -0.72
C GLY A 9 14.58 -8.25 -2.02
N GLY A 10 13.32 -8.67 -2.10
CA GLY A 10 12.42 -8.36 -3.21
C GLY A 10 11.58 -7.11 -2.93
N LEU A 11 11.12 -6.46 -3.98
CA LEU A 11 10.12 -5.38 -3.91
C LEU A 11 8.85 -5.85 -4.63
N GLU A 12 7.75 -5.96 -3.89
CA GLU A 12 6.41 -6.11 -4.46
C GLU A 12 5.65 -4.79 -4.31
N VAL A 13 5.01 -4.34 -5.39
CA VAL A 13 4.17 -3.13 -5.39
C VAL A 13 2.74 -3.55 -5.72
N ALA A 14 1.84 -3.32 -4.77
CA ALA A 14 0.41 -3.55 -4.96
C ALA A 14 -0.32 -2.21 -5.08
N ASN A 15 -1.24 -2.12 -6.04
CA ASN A 15 -2.07 -0.93 -6.19
C ASN A 15 -3.22 -0.96 -5.19
N LEU A 16 -3.53 0.21 -4.63
CA LEU A 16 -4.69 0.36 -3.75
C LEU A 16 -6.01 0.14 -4.51
N PHE A 17 -6.02 0.38 -5.82
CA PHE A 17 -7.15 0.21 -6.73
C PHE A 17 -6.79 -0.75 -7.88
N PRO A 18 -7.75 -1.54 -8.37
CA PRO A 18 -7.54 -2.38 -9.55
C PRO A 18 -7.49 -1.55 -10.85
N LEU A 19 -8.14 -0.38 -10.90
CA LEU A 19 -8.09 0.50 -12.06
C LEU A 19 -6.68 1.05 -12.26
N ARG A 20 -6.15 0.89 -13.48
CA ARG A 20 -4.91 1.55 -13.94
C ARG A 20 -5.30 2.62 -14.94
N SER A 21 -5.00 3.87 -14.62
CA SER A 21 -5.29 5.03 -15.47
C SER A 21 -4.03 5.87 -15.62
N THR A 22 -3.82 6.44 -16.82
CA THR A 22 -2.81 7.48 -17.05
C THR A 22 -3.30 8.87 -16.61
N ASP A 23 -4.61 9.04 -16.51
CA ASP A 23 -5.25 10.21 -15.91
C ASP A 23 -5.38 10.00 -14.39
N PRO A 24 -4.75 10.82 -13.54
CA PRO A 24 -4.91 10.73 -12.09
C PRO A 24 -6.38 10.87 -11.67
N ASP A 25 -7.18 11.70 -12.34
CA ASP A 25 -8.59 11.88 -11.99
C ASP A 25 -9.48 10.72 -12.49
N GLY A 26 -8.92 9.75 -13.23
CA GLY A 26 -9.64 8.57 -13.70
C GLY A 26 -10.28 7.75 -12.58
N LEU A 27 -9.68 7.71 -11.38
CA LEU A 27 -10.28 7.04 -10.21
C LEU A 27 -11.55 7.73 -9.70
N LEU A 28 -11.70 9.03 -9.95
CA LEU A 28 -12.86 9.81 -9.51
C LEU A 28 -14.01 9.75 -10.52
N THR A 29 -13.69 9.55 -11.80
CA THR A 29 -14.65 9.64 -12.90
C THR A 29 -15.11 8.27 -13.41
N HIS A 30 -14.33 7.21 -13.18
CA HIS A 30 -14.69 5.86 -13.59
C HIS A 30 -15.89 5.34 -12.77
N ALA A 31 -16.91 4.78 -13.43
CA ALA A 31 -18.14 4.35 -12.76
C ALA A 31 -17.93 3.20 -11.75
N ALA A 32 -16.89 2.39 -11.95
CA ALA A 32 -16.52 1.29 -11.07
C ALA A 32 -14.99 1.24 -10.88
N PRO A 33 -14.37 2.14 -10.08
CA PRO A 33 -12.91 2.21 -9.93
C PRO A 33 -12.34 1.00 -9.16
N LEU A 34 -13.19 0.26 -8.45
CA LEU A 34 -12.88 -1.02 -7.82
C LEU A 34 -13.28 -2.24 -8.68
N GLY A 35 -13.85 -2.00 -9.86
CA GLY A 35 -14.40 -3.03 -10.75
C GLY A 35 -15.53 -3.85 -10.12
N ASP A 36 -15.94 -4.90 -10.82
CA ASP A 36 -17.03 -5.80 -10.38
C ASP A 36 -16.60 -6.80 -9.29
N ARG A 37 -15.29 -6.86 -9.00
CA ARG A 37 -14.65 -7.82 -8.10
C ARG A 37 -13.59 -7.14 -7.25
N ALA A 38 -14.02 -6.19 -6.42
CA ALA A 38 -13.16 -5.46 -5.48
C ALA A 38 -12.41 -6.40 -4.52
N ASP A 39 -13.04 -7.53 -4.17
CA ASP A 39 -12.49 -8.62 -3.35
C ASP A 39 -11.20 -9.20 -3.93
N ARG A 40 -11.07 -9.31 -5.25
CA ARG A 40 -9.85 -9.81 -5.90
C ARG A 40 -8.65 -8.89 -5.69
N ASN A 41 -8.84 -7.57 -5.73
CA ASN A 41 -7.75 -6.62 -5.48
C ASN A 41 -7.27 -6.71 -4.04
N THR A 42 -8.21 -6.72 -3.10
CA THR A 42 -7.90 -6.89 -1.68
C THR A 42 -7.22 -8.25 -1.41
N GLY A 43 -7.67 -9.33 -2.05
CA GLY A 43 -7.02 -10.64 -1.98
C GLY A 43 -5.56 -10.59 -2.45
N ALA A 44 -5.30 -9.98 -3.61
CA ALA A 44 -3.94 -9.83 -4.12
C ALA A 44 -3.03 -8.98 -3.19
N ILE A 45 -3.58 -7.93 -2.56
CA ILE A 45 -2.88 -7.15 -1.54
C ILE A 45 -2.52 -8.04 -0.34
N MET A 46 -3.46 -8.84 0.16
CA MET A 46 -3.23 -9.72 1.30
C MET A 46 -2.20 -10.81 0.99
N ASP A 47 -2.28 -11.42 -0.19
CA ASP A 47 -1.31 -12.41 -0.65
C ASP A 47 0.12 -11.82 -0.68
N ALA A 48 0.27 -10.58 -1.15
CA ALA A 48 1.55 -9.88 -1.14
C ALA A 48 2.05 -9.62 0.29
N ILE A 49 1.16 -9.23 1.19
CA ILE A 49 1.50 -8.99 2.60
C ILE A 49 1.97 -10.27 3.28
N GLU A 50 1.41 -11.44 2.95
CA GLU A 50 1.83 -12.72 3.53
C GLU A 50 3.29 -13.07 3.21
N ARG A 51 3.81 -12.61 2.07
CA ARG A 51 5.20 -12.83 1.63
C ARG A 51 6.17 -11.76 2.10
N CYS A 52 5.69 -10.68 2.71
CA CYS A 52 6.48 -9.51 3.07
C CYS A 52 6.78 -9.44 4.57
N SER A 53 7.98 -8.98 4.92
CA SER A 53 8.36 -8.66 6.31
C SER A 53 8.06 -7.20 6.70
N MET A 54 7.76 -6.34 5.73
CA MET A 54 7.44 -4.93 5.91
C MET A 54 6.55 -4.44 4.77
N VAL A 55 5.57 -3.60 5.09
CA VAL A 55 4.66 -2.97 4.12
C VAL A 55 4.82 -1.46 4.19
N ILE A 56 5.07 -0.82 3.05
CA ILE A 56 5.11 0.64 2.96
C ILE A 56 3.77 1.16 2.40
N CYS A 57 2.98 1.78 3.25
CA CYS A 57 1.83 2.60 2.87
C CYS A 57 2.33 3.83 2.08
N ALA A 58 1.79 4.05 0.87
CA ALA A 58 2.39 4.94 -0.12
C ALA A 58 1.39 5.59 -1.11
N TRP A 59 0.10 5.63 -0.80
CA TRP A 59 -0.95 6.08 -1.76
C TRP A 59 -1.05 7.60 -1.99
N GLY A 60 -0.30 8.41 -1.24
CA GLY A 60 -0.32 9.87 -1.41
C GLY A 60 -1.64 10.53 -1.00
N ALA A 61 -1.77 11.83 -1.30
CA ALA A 61 -2.94 12.65 -0.97
C ALA A 61 -4.06 12.56 -2.04
N HIS A 62 -4.19 11.43 -2.72
CA HIS A 62 -5.19 11.28 -3.77
C HIS A 62 -6.60 11.23 -3.17
N LYS A 63 -7.52 12.06 -3.68
CA LYS A 63 -8.88 12.20 -3.13
C LYS A 63 -9.73 10.91 -3.07
N ALA A 64 -9.48 9.95 -3.96
CA ALA A 64 -10.18 8.67 -3.99
C ALA A 64 -9.64 7.68 -2.94
N ALA A 65 -8.40 7.84 -2.50
CA ALA A 65 -7.70 6.86 -1.66
C ALA A 65 -8.29 6.64 -0.25
N PRO A 66 -8.80 7.65 0.49
CA PRO A 66 -9.13 7.48 1.91
C PRO A 66 -10.08 6.32 2.22
N ALA A 67 -11.17 6.17 1.47
CA ALA A 67 -12.16 5.11 1.73
C ALA A 67 -11.58 3.72 1.49
N GLN A 68 -10.90 3.52 0.36
CA GLN A 68 -10.27 2.23 0.02
C GLN A 68 -9.09 1.90 0.94
N ALA A 69 -8.28 2.90 1.30
CA ALA A 69 -7.18 2.74 2.25
C ALA A 69 -7.70 2.31 3.62
N ALA A 70 -8.77 2.95 4.12
CA ALA A 70 -9.36 2.59 5.40
C ALA A 70 -9.82 1.13 5.42
N GLU A 71 -10.47 0.66 4.34
CA GLU A 71 -10.94 -0.72 4.24
C GLU A 71 -9.79 -1.73 4.20
N VAL A 72 -8.77 -1.49 3.37
CA VAL A 72 -7.58 -2.37 3.29
C VAL A 72 -6.84 -2.40 4.63
N LEU A 73 -6.61 -1.25 5.26
CA LEU A 73 -5.96 -1.15 6.57
C LEU A 73 -6.75 -1.90 7.65
N ARG A 74 -8.09 -1.79 7.65
CA ARG A 74 -8.96 -2.51 8.58
C ARG A 74 -8.79 -4.02 8.44
N ILE A 75 -8.79 -4.54 7.21
CA ILE A 75 -8.61 -5.97 6.93
C ILE A 75 -7.24 -6.45 7.41
N ILE A 76 -6.17 -5.73 7.06
CA ILE A 76 -4.79 -6.06 7.48
C ILE A 76 -4.69 -6.14 9.01
N ARG A 77 -5.31 -5.18 9.72
CA ARG A 77 -5.35 -5.15 11.18
C ARG A 77 -6.13 -6.33 11.76
N MET A 78 -7.29 -6.65 11.21
CA MET A 78 -8.10 -7.80 11.64
C MET A 78 -7.38 -9.14 11.44
N CYS A 79 -6.53 -9.25 10.41
CA CYS A 79 -5.67 -10.41 10.19
C CYS A 79 -4.43 -10.44 11.09
N GLY A 80 -4.27 -9.52 12.05
CA GLY A 80 -3.12 -9.46 12.96
C GLY A 80 -1.83 -8.99 12.31
N ARG A 81 -1.88 -8.40 11.10
CA ARG A 81 -0.72 -7.96 10.32
C ARG A 81 -0.42 -6.47 10.43
N GLY A 82 -1.13 -5.75 11.31
CA GLY A 82 -0.96 -4.31 11.50
C GLY A 82 0.46 -3.87 11.88
N SER A 83 1.25 -4.74 12.52
CA SER A 83 2.64 -4.47 12.90
C SER A 83 3.62 -4.38 11.71
N LEU A 84 3.22 -4.89 10.54
CA LEU A 84 4.01 -4.81 9.31
C LEU A 84 3.91 -3.43 8.64
N LEU A 85 2.88 -2.64 8.98
CA LEU A 85 2.56 -1.39 8.30
C LEU A 85 3.53 -0.26 8.70
N HIS A 86 4.12 0.36 7.69
CA HIS A 86 5.02 1.50 7.80
C HIS A 86 4.68 2.56 6.74
N HIS A 87 5.22 3.77 6.87
CA HIS A 87 5.20 4.81 5.84
C HIS A 87 6.52 5.58 5.80
N LEU A 88 6.73 6.35 4.74
CA LEU A 88 7.91 7.20 4.54
C LEU A 88 7.66 8.67 4.95
N GLY A 89 6.70 8.87 5.85
CA GLY A 89 6.25 10.19 6.32
C GLY A 89 4.83 10.55 5.85
N PRO A 90 4.12 11.41 6.60
CA PRO A 90 2.78 11.86 6.27
C PRO A 90 2.77 13.12 5.40
N ASN A 91 1.71 13.31 4.62
CA ASN A 91 1.30 14.58 4.02
C ASN A 91 0.58 15.45 5.07
N LYS A 92 0.24 16.69 4.70
CA LYS A 92 -0.51 17.62 5.58
C LYS A 92 -1.89 17.09 5.98
N ASP A 93 -2.51 16.28 5.12
CA ASP A 93 -3.81 15.64 5.35
C ASP A 93 -3.70 14.30 6.11
N GLY A 94 -2.49 13.92 6.54
CA GLY A 94 -2.23 12.66 7.23
C GLY A 94 -2.04 11.45 6.31
N SER A 95 -2.28 11.57 5.00
CA SER A 95 -2.03 10.46 4.06
C SER A 95 -0.53 10.13 3.96
N PRO A 96 -0.13 8.86 3.76
CA PRO A 96 1.27 8.52 3.56
C PRO A 96 1.80 9.11 2.26
N LYS A 97 3.01 9.69 2.30
CA LYS A 97 3.66 10.24 1.12
C LYS A 97 3.93 9.17 0.06
N HIS A 98 3.80 9.55 -1.21
CA HIS A 98 4.19 8.70 -2.33
C HIS A 98 5.73 8.68 -2.48
N PRO A 99 6.38 7.50 -2.64
CA PRO A 99 7.84 7.36 -2.69
C PRO A 99 8.54 8.23 -3.75
N LEU A 100 7.86 8.53 -4.86
CA LEU A 100 8.39 9.39 -5.94
C LEU A 100 8.86 10.77 -5.47
N TYR A 101 8.29 11.30 -4.37
CA TYR A 101 8.59 12.64 -3.87
C TYR A 101 9.39 12.65 -2.56
N ILE A 102 10.09 11.56 -2.27
CA ILE A 102 10.80 11.35 -1.00
C ILE A 102 12.27 11.02 -1.28
N ALA A 103 13.17 11.49 -0.41
CA ALA A 103 14.58 11.16 -0.52
C ALA A 103 14.82 9.66 -0.30
N ALA A 104 15.72 9.06 -1.09
CA ALA A 104 16.06 7.64 -0.97
C ALA A 104 16.63 7.25 0.41
N SER A 105 17.13 8.23 1.17
CA SER A 105 17.65 8.03 2.54
C SER A 105 16.57 8.03 3.62
N THR A 106 15.31 8.31 3.28
CA THR A 106 14.20 8.31 4.24
C THR A 106 13.97 6.91 4.79
N ARG A 107 13.96 6.79 6.12
CA ARG A 107 13.71 5.52 6.81
C ARG A 107 12.21 5.33 7.06
N PRO A 108 11.68 4.10 6.87
CA PRO A 108 10.30 3.78 7.23
C PRO A 108 9.99 4.02 8.72
N GLN A 109 8.79 4.49 8.99
CA GLN A 109 8.23 4.68 10.33
C GLN A 109 6.94 3.87 10.47
N ARG A 110 6.61 3.38 11.68
CA ARG A 110 5.39 2.59 11.90
C ARG A 110 4.13 3.39 11.55
N PHE A 111 3.21 2.75 10.85
CA PHE A 111 1.92 3.32 10.49
C PHE A 111 0.90 3.05 11.61
N THR A 112 0.61 4.07 12.42
CA THR A 112 -0.23 3.92 13.63
C THR A 112 -1.67 4.40 13.46
N THR A 113 -2.01 5.07 12.35
CA THR A 113 -3.31 5.73 12.11
C THR A 113 -4.37 4.77 11.59
#